data_AF-A0A535T0M4-F1
#
_entry.id   AF-A0A535T0M4-F1
#
_cell.length_a   1.000
_cell.length_b   1.000
_cell.length_c   1.000
_cell.angle_alpha   90.00
_cell.angle_beta   90.00
_cell.angle_gamma   90.00
#
_symmetry.space_group_name_H-M   'P 1'
#
loop_
_entity.id
_entity.type
_entity.pdbx_description
1 polymer ?
#
loop_
_entity_poly.entity_id
_entity_poly.type
_entity_poly.pdbx_seq_one_letter_code
_entity_poly.pdbx_strand_id
1 'polypeptide(L)'
;MRVEEAPNPLAEGLHDYRVADPAVMVIFGGTGDLSGRKLLPALYNLAKQRSLPAGFAVVGTGRDDLTDQAFRKQASDKIHQFSRTQPIDDRVLSALLDSLSFVKVDFSKLDDFKVLATKLQALDDTRLVPGNRIFYCAVPPQTYQLIAVQLQAAGLNTGNGFHRIVIEKPFGLDLKSARELTETLHKAFSEDSVYRIDHYLGKETVQNILAFRFANAIFEPVWNANLRSRGEARRRSRPASRARPQAPAGSPPLLLPRWLPLRTDRAPRSGPLLRASECGPSAGASPSRRAPRWP
;
A
#
# COMPACT_ATOMS: atom_id res chain seq x y z
N MET A 1 33.11 -13.63 -3.16
CA MET A 1 33.47 -12.81 -1.98
C MET A 1 32.27 -11.94 -1.67
N ARG A 2 31.43 -12.31 -0.70
CA ARG A 2 30.33 -11.44 -0.25
C ARG A 2 30.96 -10.38 0.65
N VAL A 3 30.89 -9.12 0.24
CA VAL A 3 31.20 -8.01 1.15
C VAL A 3 30.00 -7.94 2.09
N GLU A 4 30.17 -8.38 3.33
CA GLU A 4 29.22 -8.02 4.39
C GLU A 4 29.32 -6.50 4.53
N GLU A 5 28.25 -5.78 4.18
CA GLU A 5 28.13 -4.36 4.42
C GLU A 5 28.08 -4.13 5.94
N ALA A 6 29.25 -3.91 6.54
CA ALA A 6 29.33 -3.43 7.90
C ALA A 6 28.55 -2.10 7.99
N PRO A 7 27.64 -1.95 8.96
CA PRO A 7 26.85 -0.74 9.09
C PRO A 7 27.79 0.46 9.24
N ASN A 8 27.59 1.47 8.40
CA ASN A 8 28.42 2.67 8.39
C ASN A 8 28.40 3.30 9.80
N PRO A 9 29.53 3.37 10.53
CA PRO A 9 29.57 3.92 11.88
C PRO A 9 29.21 5.41 11.92
N LEU A 10 29.28 6.12 10.78
CA LEU A 10 28.80 7.50 10.66
C LEU A 10 27.28 7.61 10.53
N ALA A 11 26.57 6.51 10.27
CA ALA A 11 25.11 6.45 10.21
C ALA A 11 24.49 6.06 11.57
N GLU A 12 25.32 5.77 12.57
CA GLU A 12 24.89 5.44 13.93
C GLU A 12 24.27 6.69 14.59
N GLY A 13 22.99 6.61 14.98
CA GLY A 13 22.24 7.75 15.52
C GLY A 13 21.48 8.62 14.50
N LEU A 14 21.61 8.37 13.20
CA LEU A 14 20.84 9.05 12.13
C LEU A 14 19.41 8.51 11.95
N HIS A 15 18.93 7.66 12.86
CA HIS A 15 17.67 6.93 12.74
C HIS A 15 16.43 7.82 12.56
N ASP A 16 16.48 9.08 13.02
CA ASP A 16 15.37 10.03 12.93
C ASP A 16 15.27 10.79 11.58
N TYR A 17 16.29 10.68 10.72
CA TYR A 17 16.33 11.36 9.40
C TYR A 17 16.51 10.37 8.25
N ARG A 18 15.75 9.27 8.22
CA ARG A 18 15.72 8.40 7.05
C ARG A 18 15.03 9.11 5.88
N VAL A 19 15.82 9.71 5.00
CA VAL A 19 15.38 10.08 3.65
C VAL A 19 15.01 8.78 2.93
N ALA A 20 13.81 8.72 2.35
CA ALA A 20 13.35 7.53 1.63
C ALA A 20 14.31 7.20 0.46
N ASP A 21 14.43 5.92 0.13
CA ASP A 21 15.22 5.51 -1.03
C ASP A 21 14.64 6.11 -2.33
N PRO A 22 15.48 6.51 -3.30
CA PRO A 22 15.03 6.92 -4.62
C PRO A 22 14.10 5.89 -5.23
N ALA A 23 12.97 6.34 -5.78
CA ALA A 23 11.96 5.47 -6.37
C ALA A 23 11.21 6.20 -7.48
N VAL A 24 10.71 5.42 -8.45
CA VAL A 24 9.77 5.92 -9.46
C VAL A 24 8.35 5.53 -9.06
N MET A 25 7.49 6.54 -8.91
CA MET A 25 6.07 6.35 -8.64
C MET A 25 5.29 6.40 -9.95
N VAL A 26 4.60 5.31 -10.28
CA VAL A 26 3.68 5.23 -11.41
C VAL A 26 2.26 5.44 -10.91
N ILE A 27 1.57 6.47 -11.39
CA ILE A 27 0.18 6.76 -11.04
C ILE A 27 -0.72 6.32 -12.19
N PHE A 28 -1.35 5.16 -12.03
CA PHE A 28 -2.42 4.73 -12.93
C PHE A 28 -3.64 5.62 -12.72
N GLY A 29 -4.13 6.25 -13.77
CA GLY A 29 -5.15 7.31 -13.66
C GLY A 29 -4.54 8.65 -13.28
N GLY A 30 -3.38 9.00 -13.85
CA GLY A 30 -2.62 10.22 -13.52
C GLY A 30 -3.41 11.52 -13.70
N THR A 31 -4.36 11.55 -14.65
CA THR A 31 -5.25 12.69 -14.93
C THR A 31 -6.56 12.66 -14.14
N GLY A 32 -6.79 11.61 -13.35
CA GLY A 32 -8.04 11.41 -12.61
C GLY A 32 -8.24 12.36 -11.42
N ASP A 33 -9.48 12.40 -10.91
CA ASP A 33 -9.89 13.28 -9.80
C ASP A 33 -9.06 13.03 -8.52
N LEU A 34 -8.82 11.76 -8.17
CA LEU A 34 -8.02 11.40 -7.00
C LEU A 34 -6.58 11.91 -7.13
N SER A 35 -5.97 11.71 -8.30
CA SER A 35 -4.61 12.15 -8.60
C SER A 35 -4.48 13.66 -8.47
N GLY A 36 -5.37 14.41 -9.14
CA GLY A 36 -5.36 15.87 -9.11
C GLY A 36 -5.68 16.48 -7.75
N ARG A 37 -6.66 15.94 -7.02
CA ARG A 37 -7.14 16.56 -5.77
C ARG A 37 -6.38 16.12 -4.53
N LYS A 38 -5.69 14.98 -4.58
CA LYS A 38 -5.00 14.42 -3.41
C LYS A 38 -3.55 14.06 -3.66
N LEU A 39 -3.25 13.25 -4.68
CA LEU A 39 -1.90 12.70 -4.85
C LEU A 39 -0.90 13.78 -5.23
N LEU A 40 -1.16 14.55 -6.28
CA LEU A 40 -0.26 15.62 -6.73
C LEU A 40 -0.06 16.71 -5.66
N PRO A 41 -1.11 17.21 -4.98
CA PRO A 41 -0.93 18.10 -3.84
C PRO A 41 -0.15 17.47 -2.67
N ALA A 42 -0.34 16.18 -2.38
CA ALA A 42 0.40 15.49 -1.33
C ALA A 42 1.90 15.38 -1.67
N LEU A 43 2.23 15.03 -2.92
CA LEU A 43 3.61 14.98 -3.41
C LEU A 43 4.29 16.35 -3.33
N TYR A 44 3.58 17.43 -3.68
CA TYR A 44 4.09 18.79 -3.47
C TYR A 44 4.39 19.10 -2.01
N ASN A 45 3.50 18.71 -1.09
CA ASN A 45 3.76 18.92 0.34
C ASN A 45 4.96 18.12 0.84
N LEU A 46 5.15 16.88 0.37
CA LEU A 46 6.34 16.07 0.67
C LEU A 46 7.61 16.70 0.09
N ALA A 47 7.55 17.24 -1.12
CA ALA A 47 8.67 17.95 -1.74
C ALA A 47 9.05 19.20 -0.92
N LYS A 48 8.05 19.99 -0.51
CA LYS A 48 8.25 21.18 0.32
C LYS A 48 8.84 20.86 1.70
N GLN A 49 8.48 19.70 2.26
CA GLN A 49 9.03 19.17 3.51
C GLN A 49 10.40 18.49 3.35
N ARG A 50 10.97 18.48 2.13
CA ARG A 50 12.24 17.82 1.78
C ARG A 50 12.25 16.32 2.10
N SER A 51 11.08 15.69 2.05
CA SER A 51 10.90 14.25 2.34
C SER A 51 11.00 13.38 1.08
N LEU A 52 11.05 13.98 -0.11
CA LEU A 52 11.30 13.27 -1.36
C LEU A 52 12.81 13.23 -1.65
N PRO A 53 13.38 12.05 -1.98
CA PRO A 53 14.76 11.96 -2.42
C PRO A 53 14.97 12.62 -3.79
N ALA A 54 16.18 13.05 -4.08
CA ALA A 54 16.51 13.73 -5.34
C ALA A 54 16.24 12.87 -6.60
N GLY A 55 16.42 11.55 -6.51
CA GLY A 55 16.13 10.60 -7.58
C GLY A 55 14.64 10.26 -7.74
N PHE A 56 13.75 10.82 -6.92
CA PHE A 56 12.32 10.56 -7.03
C PHE A 56 11.76 11.07 -8.37
N ALA A 57 10.94 10.26 -9.02
CA ALA A 57 10.25 10.62 -10.24
C ALA A 57 8.81 10.10 -10.25
N VAL A 58 7.96 10.77 -11.02
CA VAL A 58 6.54 10.42 -11.15
C VAL A 58 6.19 10.22 -12.61
N VAL A 59 5.59 9.07 -12.91
CA VAL A 59 5.02 8.76 -14.22
C VAL A 59 3.51 8.66 -14.10
N GLY A 60 2.79 9.65 -14.60
CA GLY A 60 1.35 9.55 -14.76
C GLY A 60 1.02 8.65 -15.95
N THR A 61 0.00 7.79 -15.80
CA THR A 61 -0.50 6.98 -16.92
C THR A 61 -2.01 7.08 -17.06
N GLY A 62 -2.49 6.97 -18.29
CA GLY A 62 -3.92 7.01 -18.61
C GLY A 62 -4.16 6.84 -20.10
N ARG A 63 -5.44 6.88 -20.50
CA ARG A 63 -5.85 6.75 -21.90
C ARG A 63 -5.72 8.05 -22.70
N ASP A 64 -5.60 9.18 -22.02
CA ASP A 64 -5.46 10.49 -22.63
C ASP A 64 -4.15 10.59 -23.40
N ASP A 65 -4.19 11.25 -24.56
CA ASP A 65 -2.99 11.53 -25.35
C ASP A 65 -2.40 12.87 -24.90
N LEU A 66 -1.53 12.82 -23.89
CA LEU A 66 -0.93 14.00 -23.28
C LEU A 66 0.59 13.98 -23.43
N THR A 67 1.14 15.13 -23.76
CA THR A 67 2.58 15.37 -23.68
C THR A 67 3.00 15.58 -22.22
N ASP A 68 4.28 15.33 -21.93
CA ASP A 68 4.88 15.61 -20.61
C ASP A 68 4.61 17.06 -20.17
N GLN A 69 4.70 18.01 -21.10
CA GLN A 69 4.48 19.44 -20.83
C GLN A 69 3.02 19.76 -20.49
N ALA A 70 2.07 19.15 -21.22
CA ALA A 70 0.65 19.31 -20.94
C ALA A 70 0.27 18.70 -19.58
N PHE A 71 0.83 17.52 -19.25
CA PHE A 71 0.62 16.88 -17.96
C PHE A 71 1.21 17.71 -16.80
N ARG A 72 2.42 18.26 -16.95
CA ARG A 72 3.04 19.15 -15.96
C ARG A 72 2.22 20.41 -15.72
N LYS A 73 1.67 21.01 -16.78
CA LYS A 73 0.77 22.16 -16.65
C LYS A 73 -0.48 21.80 -15.85
N GLN A 74 -1.15 20.70 -16.20
CA GLN A 74 -2.32 20.23 -15.44
C GLN A 74 -1.96 19.94 -13.98
N ALA A 75 -0.80 19.31 -13.71
CA ALA A 75 -0.34 19.05 -12.36
C ALA A 75 -0.12 20.35 -11.57
N SER A 76 0.50 21.35 -12.17
CA SER A 76 0.66 22.69 -11.60
C SER A 76 -0.68 23.30 -11.19
N ASP A 77 -1.64 23.36 -12.13
CA ASP A 77 -2.97 23.92 -11.90
C ASP A 77 -3.68 23.22 -10.73
N LYS A 78 -3.60 21.89 -10.67
CA LYS A 78 -4.19 21.10 -9.58
C LYS A 78 -3.50 21.32 -8.24
N ILE A 79 -2.17 21.45 -8.22
CA ILE A 79 -1.41 21.74 -6.99
C ILE A 79 -1.78 23.14 -6.47
N HIS A 80 -1.83 24.15 -7.32
CA HIS A 80 -2.29 25.50 -6.94
C HIS A 80 -3.72 25.48 -6.38
N GLN A 81 -4.61 24.71 -7.00
CA GLN A 81 -6.02 24.65 -6.60
C GLN A 81 -6.28 23.88 -5.30
N PHE A 82 -5.58 22.76 -5.07
CA PHE A 82 -5.95 21.80 -4.02
C PHE A 82 -4.91 21.64 -2.92
N SER A 83 -3.69 22.19 -3.07
CA SER A 83 -2.71 22.14 -1.99
C SER A 83 -3.15 23.00 -0.81
N ARG A 84 -3.10 22.38 0.37
CA ARG A 84 -3.40 23.05 1.65
C ARG A 84 -2.29 24.01 2.08
N THR A 85 -1.08 23.81 1.58
CA THR A 85 0.07 24.61 1.97
C THR A 85 0.22 25.75 0.98
N GLN A 86 -0.21 26.94 1.40
CA GLN A 86 -0.13 28.18 0.65
C GLN A 86 0.76 29.19 1.42
N PRO A 87 1.48 30.10 0.72
CA PRO A 87 1.60 30.17 -0.73
C PRO A 87 2.42 28.99 -1.31
N ILE A 88 2.22 28.73 -2.61
CA ILE A 88 3.04 27.80 -3.37
C ILE A 88 4.44 28.39 -3.55
N ASP A 89 5.46 27.57 -3.34
CA ASP A 89 6.86 27.92 -3.62
C ASP A 89 7.21 27.47 -5.03
N ASP A 90 7.44 28.45 -5.92
CA ASP A 90 7.69 28.20 -7.34
C ASP A 90 8.95 27.38 -7.60
N ARG A 91 9.97 27.48 -6.73
CA ARG A 91 11.21 26.71 -6.89
C ARG A 91 10.96 25.23 -6.59
N VAL A 92 10.25 24.96 -5.51
CA VAL A 92 9.86 23.59 -5.12
C VAL A 92 8.91 22.99 -6.15
N LEU A 93 7.93 23.79 -6.61
CA LEU A 93 6.98 23.34 -7.61
C LEU A 93 7.70 23.02 -8.93
N SER A 94 8.56 23.90 -9.44
CA SER A 94 9.30 23.65 -10.68
C SER A 94 10.13 22.37 -10.58
N ALA A 95 10.88 22.19 -9.49
CA ALA A 95 11.69 20.99 -9.28
C ALA A 95 10.85 19.71 -9.24
N LEU A 96 9.67 19.76 -8.62
CA LEU A 96 8.73 18.63 -8.65
C LEU A 96 8.24 18.39 -10.09
N LEU A 97 7.76 19.41 -10.79
CA LEU A 97 7.22 19.26 -12.15
C LEU A 97 8.26 18.70 -13.14
N ASP A 98 9.54 19.01 -12.96
CA ASP A 98 10.63 18.45 -13.78
C ASP A 98 10.81 16.93 -13.57
N SER A 99 10.36 16.41 -12.44
CA SER A 99 10.30 14.96 -12.15
C SER A 99 9.04 14.26 -12.65
N LEU A 100 8.07 15.00 -13.20
CA LEU A 100 6.85 14.45 -13.75
C LEU A 100 6.99 14.15 -15.24
N SER A 101 6.49 13.00 -15.65
CA SER A 101 6.29 12.61 -17.03
C SER A 101 4.95 11.87 -17.18
N PHE A 102 4.49 11.73 -18.42
CA PHE A 102 3.25 11.05 -18.75
C PHE A 102 3.49 9.99 -19.82
N VAL A 103 2.84 8.84 -19.66
CA VAL A 103 2.83 7.78 -20.66
C VAL A 103 1.39 7.37 -20.92
N LYS A 104 0.97 7.44 -22.18
CA LYS A 104 -0.31 6.90 -22.61
C LYS A 104 -0.28 5.38 -22.47
N VAL A 105 -1.18 4.83 -21.67
CA VAL A 105 -1.29 3.39 -21.43
C VAL A 105 -2.76 2.99 -21.43
N ASP A 106 -3.13 2.14 -22.38
CA ASP A 106 -4.34 1.35 -22.31
C ASP A 106 -4.08 0.12 -21.43
N PHE A 107 -4.77 0.03 -20.30
CA PHE A 107 -4.55 -1.05 -19.34
C PHE A 107 -4.92 -2.43 -19.89
N SER A 108 -5.62 -2.53 -21.02
CA SER A 108 -5.91 -3.80 -21.68
C SER A 108 -4.78 -4.31 -22.59
N LYS A 109 -3.81 -3.46 -22.95
CA LYS A 109 -2.77 -3.77 -23.94
C LYS A 109 -1.42 -4.00 -23.28
N LEU A 110 -0.86 -5.20 -23.46
CA LEU A 110 0.46 -5.53 -22.93
C LEU A 110 1.57 -4.67 -23.55
N ASP A 111 1.47 -4.31 -24.84
CA ASP A 111 2.49 -3.52 -25.51
C ASP A 111 2.64 -2.11 -24.92
N ASP A 112 1.56 -1.52 -24.41
CA ASP A 112 1.63 -0.23 -23.73
C ASP A 112 2.39 -0.32 -22.39
N PHE A 113 2.32 -1.46 -21.70
CA PHE A 113 3.14 -1.71 -20.51
C PHE A 113 4.62 -1.91 -20.85
N LYS A 114 4.94 -2.44 -22.03
CA LYS A 114 6.34 -2.50 -22.51
C LYS A 114 6.88 -1.10 -22.80
N VAL A 115 6.08 -0.22 -23.38
CA VAL A 115 6.43 1.19 -23.56
C VAL A 115 6.68 1.87 -22.20
N LEU A 116 5.82 1.59 -21.22
CA LEU A 116 6.02 2.04 -19.84
C LEU A 116 7.35 1.50 -19.26
N ALA A 117 7.67 0.22 -19.46
CA ALA A 117 8.93 -0.37 -19.01
C ALA A 117 10.16 0.34 -19.59
N THR A 118 10.15 0.64 -20.88
CA THR A 118 11.23 1.42 -21.52
C THR A 118 11.38 2.81 -20.89
N LYS A 119 10.28 3.50 -20.60
CA LYS A 119 10.32 4.81 -19.92
C LYS A 119 10.89 4.69 -18.50
N LEU A 120 10.51 3.64 -17.76
CA LEU A 120 11.00 3.40 -16.40
C LEU A 120 12.50 3.09 -16.38
N GLN A 121 12.98 2.30 -17.33
CA GLN A 121 14.41 2.02 -17.46
C GLN A 121 15.22 3.30 -17.75
N ALA A 122 14.73 4.14 -18.67
CA ALA A 122 15.38 5.42 -18.94
C ALA A 122 15.40 6.35 -17.70
N LEU A 123 14.39 6.26 -16.84
CA LEU A 123 14.36 7.00 -15.58
C LEU A 123 15.34 6.44 -14.55
N ASP A 124 15.55 5.13 -14.48
CA ASP A 124 16.59 4.56 -13.61
C ASP A 124 17.96 5.12 -13.94
N ASP A 125 18.31 5.15 -15.22
CA ASP A 125 19.62 5.62 -15.67
C ASP A 125 19.79 7.12 -15.42
N THR A 126 18.76 7.92 -15.72
CA THR A 126 18.83 9.38 -15.59
C THR A 126 18.68 9.89 -14.16
N ARG A 127 18.01 9.15 -13.28
CA ARG A 127 17.73 9.54 -11.89
C ARG A 127 18.48 8.70 -10.85
N LEU A 128 19.32 7.77 -11.29
CA LEU A 128 20.09 6.85 -10.45
C LEU A 128 19.20 6.09 -9.46
N VAL A 129 18.04 5.61 -9.94
CA VAL A 129 17.10 4.83 -9.14
C VAL A 129 17.49 3.34 -9.24
N PRO A 130 17.64 2.60 -8.12
CA PRO A 130 18.07 1.20 -8.14
C PRO A 130 16.96 0.22 -8.56
N GLY A 131 15.99 0.67 -9.37
CA GLY A 131 14.82 -0.11 -9.77
C GLY A 131 13.60 -0.03 -8.84
N ASN A 132 13.66 0.73 -7.74
CA ASN A 132 12.52 0.88 -6.82
C ASN A 132 11.26 1.44 -7.53
N ARG A 133 10.12 0.76 -7.39
CA ARG A 133 8.82 1.11 -7.99
C ARG A 133 7.69 1.20 -6.98
N ILE A 134 6.84 2.21 -7.19
CA ILE A 134 5.55 2.35 -6.49
C ILE A 134 4.45 2.50 -7.53
N PHE A 135 3.60 1.49 -7.65
CA PHE A 135 2.44 1.46 -8.55
C PHE A 135 1.20 1.91 -7.80
N TYR A 136 0.77 3.17 -7.97
CA TYR A 136 -0.43 3.70 -7.34
C TYR A 136 -1.63 3.57 -8.27
N CYS A 137 -2.63 2.79 -7.87
CA CYS A 137 -3.86 2.59 -8.63
C CYS A 137 -4.90 3.66 -8.26
N ALA A 138 -4.83 4.83 -8.90
CA ALA A 138 -5.83 5.89 -8.80
C ALA A 138 -6.97 5.73 -9.83
N VAL A 139 -7.47 4.50 -9.96
CA VAL A 139 -8.45 4.06 -10.96
C VAL A 139 -9.64 3.35 -10.30
N PRO A 140 -10.76 3.15 -11.01
CA PRO A 140 -11.87 2.37 -10.47
C PRO A 140 -11.45 0.93 -10.08
N PRO A 141 -12.04 0.35 -9.02
CA PRO A 141 -11.62 -0.94 -8.44
C PRO A 141 -11.58 -2.11 -9.41
N GLN A 142 -12.45 -2.12 -10.41
CA GLN A 142 -12.52 -3.17 -11.44
C GLN A 142 -11.23 -3.26 -12.27
N THR A 143 -10.42 -2.19 -12.27
CA THR A 143 -9.19 -2.07 -13.07
C THR A 143 -7.97 -2.66 -12.36
N TYR A 144 -8.02 -2.89 -11.04
CA TYR A 144 -6.85 -3.31 -10.26
C TYR A 144 -6.31 -4.67 -10.69
N GLN A 145 -7.20 -5.65 -10.89
CA GLN A 145 -6.83 -6.99 -11.34
C GLN A 145 -6.14 -6.94 -12.70
N LEU A 146 -6.71 -6.16 -13.63
CA LEU A 146 -6.15 -5.97 -14.96
C LEU A 146 -4.74 -5.37 -14.90
N ILE A 147 -4.55 -4.31 -14.11
CA ILE A 147 -3.23 -3.69 -13.94
C ILE A 147 -2.22 -4.68 -13.34
N ALA A 148 -2.60 -5.43 -12.31
CA ALA A 148 -1.70 -6.40 -11.67
C ALA A 148 -1.24 -7.50 -12.64
N VAL A 149 -2.17 -8.03 -13.44
CA VAL A 149 -1.85 -9.05 -14.46
C VAL A 149 -0.91 -8.50 -15.53
N GLN A 150 -1.15 -7.27 -16.01
CA GLN A 150 -0.31 -6.67 -17.03
C GLN A 150 1.07 -6.29 -16.51
N LEU A 151 1.17 -5.79 -15.28
CA LEU A 151 2.45 -5.53 -14.62
C LEU A 151 3.28 -6.81 -14.52
N GLN A 152 2.65 -7.93 -14.14
CA GLN A 152 3.31 -9.23 -14.12
C GLN A 152 3.74 -9.69 -15.52
N ALA A 153 2.85 -9.61 -16.50
CA ALA A 153 3.13 -10.03 -17.87
C ALA A 153 4.23 -9.20 -18.54
N ALA A 154 4.36 -7.92 -18.19
CA ALA A 154 5.41 -7.03 -18.65
C ALA A 154 6.71 -7.13 -17.83
N GLY A 155 6.75 -7.94 -16.77
CA GLY A 155 7.90 -8.07 -15.87
C GLY A 155 8.17 -6.83 -15.00
N LEU A 156 7.21 -5.92 -14.90
CA LEU A 156 7.34 -4.65 -14.17
C LEU A 156 7.19 -4.78 -12.65
N ASN A 157 6.77 -5.94 -12.18
CA ASN A 157 6.64 -6.29 -10.76
C ASN A 157 7.90 -6.97 -10.19
N THR A 158 8.94 -7.15 -11.01
CA THR A 158 10.17 -7.85 -10.64
C THR A 158 11.38 -7.05 -11.10
N GLY A 159 12.49 -7.12 -10.36
CA GLY A 159 13.71 -6.41 -10.71
C GLY A 159 14.55 -6.12 -9.49
N ASN A 160 15.54 -5.24 -9.65
CA ASN A 160 16.30 -4.70 -8.53
C ASN A 160 15.41 -3.75 -7.71
N GLY A 161 15.64 -3.70 -6.40
CA GLY A 161 14.86 -2.87 -5.50
C GLY A 161 13.45 -3.40 -5.20
N PHE A 162 12.65 -2.60 -4.49
CA PHE A 162 11.28 -2.98 -4.11
C PHE A 162 10.27 -2.62 -5.20
N HIS A 163 9.23 -3.44 -5.33
CA HIS A 163 8.12 -3.23 -6.26
C HIS A 163 6.81 -3.27 -5.49
N ARG A 164 6.22 -2.11 -5.21
CA ARG A 164 5.05 -2.01 -4.35
C ARG A 164 3.84 -1.58 -5.15
N ILE A 165 2.68 -2.16 -4.86
CA ILE A 165 1.39 -1.75 -5.42
C ILE A 165 0.52 -1.14 -4.33
N VAL A 166 -0.07 0.01 -4.62
CA VAL A 166 -0.95 0.75 -3.73
C VAL A 166 -2.34 0.78 -4.33
N ILE A 167 -3.32 0.24 -3.60
CA ILE A 167 -4.72 0.18 -4.03
C ILE A 167 -5.64 0.89 -3.03
N GLU A 168 -6.69 1.51 -3.53
CA GLU A 168 -7.69 2.22 -2.74
C GLU A 168 -8.96 1.39 -2.60
N LYS A 169 -9.70 1.62 -1.51
CA LYS A 169 -11.02 1.03 -1.33
C LYS A 169 -12.00 1.48 -2.43
N PRO A 170 -13.03 0.66 -2.75
CA PRO A 170 -13.34 -0.65 -2.18
C PRO A 170 -12.47 -1.80 -2.70
N PHE A 171 -12.19 -2.79 -1.83
CA PHE A 171 -11.37 -3.98 -2.16
C PHE A 171 -12.22 -5.18 -2.62
N GLY A 172 -13.29 -4.91 -3.36
CA GLY A 172 -14.36 -5.87 -3.64
C GLY A 172 -15.71 -5.36 -3.11
N LEU A 173 -16.80 -5.88 -3.69
CA LEU A 173 -18.17 -5.53 -3.31
C LEU A 173 -18.76 -6.56 -2.33
N ASP A 174 -18.18 -7.76 -2.31
CA ASP A 174 -18.56 -8.88 -1.46
C ASP A 174 -17.33 -9.73 -1.11
N LEU A 175 -17.51 -10.75 -0.28
CA LEU A 175 -16.41 -11.64 0.15
C LEU A 175 -15.76 -12.37 -1.03
N LYS A 176 -16.54 -12.74 -2.05
CA LYS A 176 -16.05 -13.49 -3.20
C LYS A 176 -15.10 -12.62 -4.05
N SER A 177 -15.58 -11.46 -4.47
CA SER A 177 -14.80 -10.49 -5.25
C SER A 177 -13.55 -10.00 -4.49
N ALA A 178 -13.63 -9.86 -3.17
CA ALA A 178 -12.46 -9.51 -2.35
C ALA A 178 -11.38 -10.60 -2.32
N ARG A 179 -11.79 -11.88 -2.26
CA ARG A 179 -10.86 -13.02 -2.36
C ARG A 179 -10.23 -13.10 -3.74
N GLU A 180 -11.02 -12.96 -4.80
CA GLU A 180 -10.53 -12.96 -6.19
C GLU A 180 -9.52 -11.84 -6.45
N LEU A 181 -9.78 -10.62 -5.94
CA LEU A 181 -8.82 -9.51 -6.01
C LEU A 181 -7.53 -9.86 -5.27
N THR A 182 -7.64 -10.39 -4.05
CA THR A 182 -6.49 -10.75 -3.22
C THR A 182 -5.64 -11.83 -3.88
N GLU A 183 -6.25 -12.90 -4.39
CA GLU A 183 -5.57 -13.96 -5.12
C GLU A 183 -4.86 -13.44 -6.38
N THR A 184 -5.51 -12.54 -7.13
CA THR A 184 -4.91 -11.95 -8.33
C THR A 184 -3.70 -11.09 -7.98
N LEU A 185 -3.79 -10.28 -6.93
CA LEU A 185 -2.66 -9.48 -6.46
C LEU A 185 -1.51 -10.36 -5.98
N HIS A 186 -1.79 -11.45 -5.27
CA HIS A 186 -0.77 -12.38 -4.79
C HIS A 186 -0.05 -13.16 -5.88
N LYS A 187 -0.65 -13.31 -7.05
CA LYS A 187 0.05 -13.87 -8.22
C LYS A 187 1.16 -12.94 -8.71
N ALA A 188 0.97 -11.62 -8.58
CA ALA A 188 1.89 -10.61 -9.08
C ALA A 188 2.80 -10.00 -7.99
N PHE A 189 2.33 -9.89 -6.75
CA PHE A 189 3.04 -9.22 -5.66
C PHE A 189 2.99 -10.06 -4.39
N SER A 190 4.09 -10.06 -3.63
CA SER A 190 4.10 -10.57 -2.26
C SER A 190 3.26 -9.68 -1.34
N GLU A 191 2.76 -10.20 -0.22
CA GLU A 191 1.84 -9.44 0.65
C GLU A 191 2.46 -8.17 1.25
N ASP A 192 3.75 -8.19 1.55
CA ASP A 192 4.55 -7.04 2.02
C ASP A 192 4.72 -5.94 0.95
N SER A 193 4.43 -6.28 -0.30
CA SER A 193 4.43 -5.36 -1.45
C SER A 193 3.04 -4.78 -1.77
N VAL A 194 1.97 -5.24 -1.11
CA VAL A 194 0.58 -4.80 -1.37
C VAL A 194 0.10 -3.84 -0.27
N TYR A 195 -0.06 -2.57 -0.64
CA TYR A 195 -0.49 -1.50 0.25
C TYR A 195 -1.96 -1.16 0.00
N ARG A 196 -2.82 -1.53 0.96
CA ARG A 196 -4.26 -1.29 0.90
C ARG A 196 -4.59 -0.01 1.67
N ILE A 197 -4.91 1.06 0.95
CA ILE A 197 -5.19 2.35 1.55
C ILE A 197 -6.61 2.38 2.11
N ASP A 198 -6.71 2.57 3.42
CA ASP A 198 -7.88 3.13 4.05
C ASP A 198 -7.53 4.49 4.66
N HIS A 199 -8.01 5.56 4.05
CA HIS A 199 -7.76 6.94 4.50
C HIS A 199 -8.26 7.24 5.93
N TYR A 200 -8.99 6.33 6.59
CA TYR A 200 -9.24 6.43 8.03
C TYR A 200 -8.00 6.07 8.87
N LEU A 201 -7.18 5.12 8.43
CA LEU A 201 -5.96 4.68 9.14
C LEU A 201 -4.84 5.74 9.09
N GLY A 202 -4.88 6.67 8.14
CA GLY A 202 -3.94 7.78 8.03
C GLY A 202 -4.35 9.05 8.78
N LYS A 203 -5.46 9.04 9.52
CA LYS A 203 -5.82 10.17 10.39
C LYS A 203 -5.00 10.09 11.66
N GLU A 204 -4.39 11.19 12.09
CA GLU A 204 -3.61 11.27 13.34
C GLU A 204 -4.36 10.65 14.53
N THR A 205 -5.67 10.87 14.63
CA THR A 205 -6.51 10.32 15.69
C THR A 205 -6.61 8.79 15.68
N VAL A 206 -6.46 8.13 14.53
CA VAL A 206 -6.50 6.66 14.38
C VAL A 206 -5.11 6.06 14.54
N GLN A 207 -4.06 6.72 14.03
CA GLN A 207 -2.67 6.32 14.30
C GLN A 207 -2.34 6.43 15.80
N ASN A 208 -2.89 7.44 16.47
CA ASN A 208 -2.78 7.62 17.90
C ASN A 208 -3.50 6.54 18.71
N ILE A 209 -4.43 5.75 18.17
CA ILE A 209 -5.09 4.66 18.93
C ILE A 209 -4.06 3.59 19.31
N LEU A 210 -3.11 3.27 18.42
CA LEU A 210 -2.05 2.31 18.70
C LEU A 210 -1.03 2.90 19.70
N ALA A 211 -0.65 4.16 19.52
CA ALA A 211 0.21 4.86 20.47
C ALA A 211 -0.45 4.95 21.87
N PHE A 212 -1.74 5.28 21.95
CA PHE A 212 -2.45 5.40 23.23
C PHE A 212 -2.61 4.06 23.96
N ARG A 213 -2.85 2.97 23.20
CA ARG A 213 -3.04 1.62 23.76
C ARG A 213 -1.77 1.04 24.36
N PHE A 214 -0.61 1.28 23.73
CA PHE A 214 0.65 0.64 24.13
C PHE A 214 1.62 1.57 24.89
N ALA A 215 1.41 2.90 24.88
CA ALA A 215 2.23 3.84 25.65
C ALA A 215 1.68 4.15 27.04
N ASN A 216 0.50 3.65 27.41
CA ASN A 216 -0.13 3.95 28.69
C ASN A 216 -0.48 2.66 29.44
N ALA A 217 0.33 2.29 30.44
CA ALA A 217 0.15 1.12 31.30
C ALA A 217 -1.21 1.09 32.05
N ILE A 218 -1.91 2.23 32.11
CA ILE A 218 -3.23 2.35 32.75
C ILE A 218 -4.36 1.83 31.85
N PHE A 219 -4.21 1.84 30.52
CA PHE A 219 -5.28 1.46 29.58
C PHE A 219 -5.20 0.02 29.08
N GLU A 220 -4.06 -0.64 29.22
CA GLU A 220 -3.88 -2.07 28.89
C GLU A 220 -4.79 -3.00 29.72
N PRO A 221 -4.97 -2.81 31.06
CA PRO A 221 -5.79 -3.72 31.87
C PRO A 221 -7.30 -3.55 31.67
N VAL A 222 -7.76 -2.33 31.33
CA VAL A 222 -9.20 -2.00 31.19
C VAL A 222 -9.75 -2.46 29.82
N TRP A 223 -8.88 -2.68 28.84
CA TRP A 223 -9.25 -3.18 27.51
C TRP A 223 -9.24 -4.72 27.44
N ASN A 224 -9.81 -5.38 28.45
CA ASN A 224 -10.05 -6.83 28.46
C ASN A 224 -11.56 -7.14 28.56
N ALA A 225 -11.97 -8.39 28.29
CA ALA A 225 -13.37 -8.79 28.26
C ALA A 225 -14.09 -8.77 29.63
N ASN A 226 -13.36 -8.65 30.73
CA ASN A 226 -13.88 -8.72 32.11
C ASN A 226 -14.31 -7.35 32.67
N LEU A 227 -13.95 -6.22 32.03
CA LEU A 227 -14.21 -4.87 32.56
C LEU A 227 -14.93 -3.91 31.60
N ARG A 228 -15.40 -4.35 30.41
CA ARG A 228 -16.06 -3.46 29.45
C ARG A 228 -17.58 -3.33 29.68
N SER A 229 -18.03 -2.21 30.24
CA SER A 229 -19.36 -1.67 29.94
C SER A 229 -19.34 -0.96 28.58
N ARG A 230 -19.78 -1.66 27.53
CA ARG A 230 -20.22 -1.18 26.20
C ARG A 230 -19.48 0.05 25.63
N GLY A 231 -18.49 -0.16 24.75
CA GLY A 231 -17.88 0.91 23.96
C GLY A 231 -18.79 1.38 22.81
N GLU A 232 -19.10 2.67 22.73
CA GLU A 232 -19.95 3.28 21.71
C GLU A 232 -19.09 4.04 20.68
N ALA A 233 -19.06 3.58 19.43
CA ALA A 233 -18.39 4.29 18.34
C ALA A 233 -19.38 5.25 17.66
N ARG A 234 -19.34 6.54 18.01
CA ARG A 234 -20.18 7.59 17.40
C ARG A 234 -19.46 8.31 16.26
N ARG A 235 -20.02 8.21 15.06
CA ARG A 235 -19.63 9.04 13.90
C ARG A 235 -20.53 10.28 13.84
N ARG A 236 -19.96 11.49 13.95
CA ARG A 236 -20.66 12.74 13.60
C ARG A 236 -20.21 13.23 12.22
N SER A 237 -21.16 13.42 11.31
CA SER A 237 -20.96 14.15 10.06
C SER A 237 -21.85 15.39 10.06
N ARG A 238 -21.30 16.56 9.69
CA ARG A 238 -22.09 17.78 9.43
C ARG A 238 -22.95 17.58 8.17
N PRO A 239 -24.24 17.95 8.16
CA PRO A 239 -25.05 17.84 6.95
C PRO A 239 -24.66 18.95 5.96
N ALA A 240 -24.40 18.57 4.71
CA ALA A 240 -24.27 19.50 3.59
C ALA A 240 -25.66 19.87 3.06
N SER A 241 -25.92 21.16 2.91
CA SER A 241 -27.17 21.71 2.37
C SER A 241 -27.22 21.55 0.84
N ARG A 242 -28.08 20.67 0.32
CA ARG A 242 -28.76 20.87 -0.97
C ARG A 242 -29.88 19.82 -1.18
N ALA A 243 -31.07 20.33 -1.48
CA ALA A 243 -32.30 19.58 -1.73
C ALA A 243 -32.28 18.91 -3.12
N ARG A 244 -32.77 17.66 -3.19
CA ARG A 244 -33.42 17.03 -4.36
C ARG A 244 -34.36 15.88 -3.90
N PRO A 245 -35.37 15.52 -4.71
CA PRO A 245 -36.68 15.05 -4.24
C PRO A 245 -36.76 13.55 -3.92
N GLN A 246 -37.75 13.22 -3.09
CA GLN A 246 -38.04 11.89 -2.55
C GLN A 246 -38.54 10.92 -3.64
N ALA A 247 -38.06 9.67 -3.59
CA ALA A 247 -38.63 8.50 -4.25
C ALA A 247 -38.94 7.43 -3.17
N PRO A 248 -39.92 6.54 -3.40
CA PRO A 248 -40.74 5.95 -2.34
C PRO A 248 -40.05 4.82 -1.57
N ALA A 249 -40.55 4.63 -0.35
CA ALA A 249 -40.05 3.75 0.69
C ALA A 249 -39.98 2.27 0.27
N GLY A 250 -38.84 1.62 0.58
CA GLY A 250 -38.73 0.17 0.54
C GLY A 250 -37.34 -0.36 0.21
N SER A 251 -36.30 -0.02 0.99
CA SER A 251 -35.05 -0.79 1.11
C SER A 251 -34.18 -0.21 2.24
N PRO A 252 -33.76 -0.99 3.24
CA PRO A 252 -32.85 -0.51 4.28
C PRO A 252 -31.44 -0.29 3.70
N PRO A 253 -30.70 0.74 4.15
CA PRO A 253 -29.36 1.02 3.64
C PRO A 253 -28.39 -0.11 4.03
N LEU A 254 -27.77 -0.74 3.03
CA LEU A 254 -26.63 -1.65 3.15
C LEU A 254 -25.39 -0.90 3.67
N LEU A 255 -25.36 -0.63 4.97
CA LEU A 255 -24.21 -0.05 5.67
C LEU A 255 -24.09 -0.71 7.04
N LEU A 256 -23.50 -1.91 7.08
CA LEU A 256 -22.78 -2.57 8.19
C LEU A 256 -22.87 -4.11 8.04
N PRO A 257 -21.78 -4.84 7.75
CA PRO A 257 -21.73 -6.26 8.03
C PRO A 257 -21.68 -6.44 9.55
N ARG A 258 -22.76 -7.02 10.08
CA ARG A 258 -23.00 -7.39 11.46
C ARG A 258 -21.93 -8.37 11.96
N TRP A 259 -20.99 -7.90 12.78
CA TRP A 259 -20.13 -8.76 13.60
C TRP A 259 -20.78 -8.97 14.98
N LEU A 260 -21.30 -10.17 15.24
CA LEU A 260 -21.49 -10.71 16.59
C LEU A 260 -21.36 -12.25 16.57
N PRO A 261 -20.95 -12.87 17.70
CA PRO A 261 -20.03 -14.01 17.71
C PRO A 261 -20.71 -15.37 17.77
N LEU A 262 -19.99 -16.38 17.27
CA LEU A 262 -20.27 -17.80 17.50
C LEU A 262 -20.24 -18.09 19.01
N ARG A 263 -21.38 -18.52 19.55
CA ARG A 263 -21.46 -19.16 20.87
C ARG A 263 -20.78 -20.53 20.79
N THR A 264 -19.84 -20.78 21.69
CA THR A 264 -19.37 -22.12 22.02
C THR A 264 -20.42 -22.80 22.90
N ASP A 265 -21.06 -23.85 22.41
CA ASP A 265 -21.85 -24.75 23.25
C ASP A 265 -20.93 -25.57 24.15
N ARG A 266 -21.24 -25.56 25.45
CA ARG A 266 -20.76 -26.53 26.44
C ARG A 266 -21.84 -27.61 26.60
N ALA A 267 -21.42 -28.87 26.65
CA ALA A 267 -21.77 -29.87 27.69
C ALA A 267 -21.36 -31.30 27.25
N PRO A 268 -21.28 -32.30 28.15
CA PRO A 268 -20.83 -32.30 29.55
C PRO A 268 -19.74 -33.39 29.83
N ARG A 269 -19.29 -33.44 31.09
CA ARG A 269 -18.28 -34.36 31.64
C ARG A 269 -18.78 -35.80 31.78
N SER A 270 -17.88 -36.78 31.64
CA SER A 270 -17.90 -38.06 32.37
C SER A 270 -16.45 -38.56 32.58
N GLY A 271 -16.23 -39.24 33.72
CA GLY A 271 -14.96 -39.45 34.39
C GLY A 271 -14.09 -40.64 33.94
N PRO A 272 -13.10 -41.04 34.77
CA PRO A 272 -11.79 -41.51 34.35
C PRO A 272 -11.66 -43.04 34.33
N LEU A 273 -10.67 -43.59 33.60
CA LEU A 273 -10.07 -44.90 33.92
C LEU A 273 -8.67 -45.09 33.30
N LEU A 274 -7.79 -45.62 34.14
CA LEU A 274 -6.41 -46.06 33.99
C LEU A 274 -6.12 -46.97 32.78
N ARG A 275 -4.94 -46.84 32.15
CA ARG A 275 -3.76 -47.74 32.29
C ARG A 275 -2.74 -47.50 31.18
N ALA A 276 -1.47 -47.44 31.59
CA ALA A 276 -0.31 -47.57 30.73
C ALA A 276 0.02 -49.05 30.49
N SER A 277 0.42 -49.40 29.27
CA SER A 277 1.19 -50.60 28.94
C SER A 277 2.01 -50.35 27.68
N GLU A 278 3.20 -50.92 27.70
CA GLU A 278 4.38 -50.67 26.87
C GLU A 278 4.27 -51.19 25.43
N CYS A 279 5.08 -50.61 24.52
CA CYS A 279 6.11 -51.31 23.74
C CYS A 279 6.67 -50.38 22.63
N GLY A 280 7.98 -50.07 22.69
CA GLY A 280 8.79 -49.72 21.51
C GLY A 280 9.31 -50.99 20.82
N PRO A 281 10.39 -50.97 20.01
CA PRO A 281 11.23 -49.83 19.61
C PRO A 281 11.53 -49.77 18.08
N SER A 282 12.08 -48.65 17.60
CA SER A 282 12.73 -48.58 16.29
C SER A 282 14.18 -48.05 16.39
N ALA A 283 15.08 -48.94 15.97
CA ALA A 283 16.35 -48.78 15.26
C ALA A 283 17.22 -47.53 15.48
N GLY A 284 18.48 -47.78 15.85
CA GLY A 284 19.53 -46.79 15.92
C GLY A 284 20.58 -46.83 14.80
N ALA A 285 21.71 -46.21 15.16
CA ALA A 285 23.05 -46.25 14.59
C ALA A 285 23.40 -45.34 13.39
N SER A 286 24.33 -44.44 13.71
CA SER A 286 25.22 -43.56 12.94
C SER A 286 25.82 -44.12 11.64
N PRO A 287 26.48 -43.24 10.86
CA PRO A 287 27.86 -43.57 10.49
C PRO A 287 28.87 -42.42 10.63
N SER A 288 30.09 -42.85 10.92
CA SER A 288 31.33 -42.10 11.04
C SER A 288 31.96 -41.73 9.70
N ARG A 289 32.58 -40.53 9.67
CA ARG A 289 33.76 -40.06 8.92
C ARG A 289 34.36 -40.98 7.82
N ARG A 290 34.57 -40.39 6.63
CA ARG A 290 35.87 -40.36 5.92
C ARG A 290 35.85 -39.33 4.79
N ALA A 291 36.89 -38.52 4.73
CA ALA A 291 37.24 -37.66 3.60
C ALA A 291 38.14 -38.41 2.61
N PRO A 292 38.27 -37.89 1.38
CA PRO A 292 39.57 -37.87 0.72
C PRO A 292 39.97 -36.46 0.24
N ARG A 293 41.27 -36.16 0.40
CA ARG A 293 42.02 -35.12 -0.30
C ARG A 293 42.18 -35.49 -1.79
N TRP A 294 42.40 -34.52 -2.68
CA TRP A 294 43.63 -34.22 -3.44
C TRP A 294 43.18 -33.55 -4.78
N PRO A 295 44.05 -32.93 -5.59
CA PRO A 295 45.39 -32.40 -5.35
C PRO A 295 45.43 -30.86 -5.22
#